data_AF-S4PT35-F1
#
_entry.id   AF-S4PT35-F1
#
_cell.length_a   1.000
_cell.length_b   1.000
_cell.length_c   1.000
_cell.angle_alpha   90.00
_cell.angle_beta   90.00
_cell.angle_gamma   90.00
#
_symmetry.space_group_name_H-M   'P 1'
#
loop_
_entity.id
_entity.type
_entity.pdbx_description
1 polymer ?
#
loop_
_entity_poly.entity_id
_entity_poly.type
_entity_poly.pdbx_seq_one_letter_code
_entity_poly.pdbx_strand_id
1 'polypeptide(L)' 'FLSSLKVFTLAESLGGYESLAELPSLMTHASVPAAQRVELGITDSLLRLSVGLEDTEDLITDLDQALNEAF' A
#
# COMPACT_ATOMS: atom_id res chain seq x y z
N PHE A 1 -10.30 -1.65 1.20
CA PHE A 1 -9.03 -1.88 0.47
C PHE A 1 -7.93 -2.44 1.37
N LEU A 2 -7.15 -1.64 2.11
CA LEU A 2 -5.97 -2.17 2.85
C LEU A 2 -6.31 -3.29 3.84
N SER A 3 -7.43 -3.17 4.56
CA SER A 3 -7.93 -4.19 5.48
C SER A 3 -8.48 -5.45 4.78
N SER A 4 -8.72 -5.37 3.48
CA SER A 4 -9.30 -6.43 2.65
C SER A 4 -8.23 -7.25 1.92
N LEU A 5 -6.98 -6.78 1.88
CA LEU A 5 -5.87 -7.50 1.26
C LEU A 5 -5.59 -8.81 2.00
N LYS A 6 -5.33 -9.87 1.23
CA LYS A 6 -5.11 -11.24 1.73
C LYS A 6 -3.71 -11.75 1.41
N VAL A 7 -3.08 -11.23 0.36
CA VAL A 7 -1.71 -11.55 -0.06
C VAL A 7 -0.77 -10.42 0.36
N PHE A 8 -1.11 -9.17 0.02
CA PHE A 8 -0.31 -8.03 0.45
C PHE A 8 -0.40 -7.81 1.97
N THR A 9 0.75 -7.72 2.63
CA THR A 9 0.81 -7.43 4.07
C THR A 9 0.91 -5.93 4.33
N LEU A 10 0.15 -5.42 5.31
CA LEU A 10 0.25 -4.03 5.76
C LEU A 10 1.55 -3.82 6.57
N ALA A 11 2.58 -3.22 5.97
CA ALA A 11 3.87 -2.96 6.62
C ALA A 11 4.67 -1.82 5.97
N GLU A 12 5.59 -1.21 6.74
CA GLU A 12 6.38 -0.03 6.32
C GLU A 12 7.58 -0.34 5.41
N SER A 13 8.06 -1.58 5.41
CA SER A 13 9.27 -1.99 4.68
C SER A 13 9.04 -2.10 3.16
N LEU A 14 10.10 -2.40 2.40
CA LEU A 14 10.05 -2.62 0.94
C LEU A 14 11.20 -3.49 0.44
N GLY A 15 11.02 -4.08 -0.75
CA GLY A 15 12.07 -4.82 -1.48
C GLY A 15 12.34 -6.25 -1.00
N GLY A 16 11.47 -6.80 -0.14
CA GLY A 16 11.47 -8.21 0.24
C GLY A 16 10.95 -9.13 -0.88
N TYR A 17 10.91 -10.43 -0.60
CA TYR A 17 10.26 -11.39 -1.50
C TYR A 17 8.74 -11.39 -1.31
N GLU A 18 8.27 -10.89 -0.16
CA GLU A 18 6.88 -10.70 0.20
C GLU A 18 6.31 -9.37 -0.31
N SER A 19 5.05 -9.40 -0.73
CA SER A 19 4.30 -8.23 -1.15
C SER A 19 3.79 -7.41 0.03
N LEU A 20 4.08 -6.11 0.03
CA LEU A 20 3.70 -5.17 1.10
C LEU A 20 2.86 -4.01 0.55
N ALA A 21 1.91 -3.55 1.34
CA ALA A 21 1.12 -2.35 1.08
C ALA A 21 1.18 -1.41 2.28
N GLU A 22 1.14 -0.10 2.04
CA GLU A 22 1.04 0.89 3.11
C GLU A 22 0.29 2.17 2.70
N LEU A 23 -0.05 2.97 3.72
CA LEU A 23 -0.51 4.35 3.58
C LEU A 23 0.59 5.31 4.07
N PRO A 24 1.42 5.89 3.19
CA PRO A 24 2.60 6.65 3.59
C PRO A 24 2.29 7.81 4.53
N SER A 25 1.14 8.49 4.38
CA SER A 25 0.80 9.65 5.22
C SER A 25 0.60 9.32 6.70
N LEU A 26 0.23 8.07 7.02
CA LEU A 26 0.04 7.56 8.39
C LEU A 26 1.17 6.62 8.85
N MET A 27 2.05 6.21 7.94
CA MET A 27 3.08 5.19 8.19
C MET A 27 4.48 5.76 7.91
N THR A 28 5.17 5.33 6.85
CA THR A 28 6.57 5.72 6.59
C THR A 28 6.85 7.23 6.53
N HIS A 29 5.86 8.05 6.16
CA HIS A 29 5.99 9.51 6.09
C HIS A 29 5.18 10.24 7.16
N ALA A 30 4.73 9.54 8.21
CA ALA A 30 4.00 10.15 9.32
C ALA A 30 4.79 11.26 10.02
N SER A 31 6.13 11.17 10.03
CA SER A 31 7.03 12.16 10.62
C SER A 31 7.24 13.42 9.76
N VAL A 32 6.86 13.39 8.48
CA VAL A 32 6.96 14.55 7.59
C VAL A 32 5.78 15.50 7.85
N PRO A 33 5.99 16.81 8.08
CA PRO A 33 4.91 17.76 8.32
C PRO A 33 3.84 17.74 7.22
N ALA A 34 2.57 17.90 7.60
CA ALA A 34 1.43 17.79 6.66
C ALA A 34 1.55 18.74 5.45
N ALA A 35 1.99 19.99 5.66
CA ALA A 35 2.20 20.94 4.56
C ALA A 35 3.25 20.43 3.55
N GLN A 36 4.36 19.86 4.04
CA GLN A 36 5.40 19.31 3.19
C GLN A 36 4.94 18.02 2.48
N ARG A 37 4.12 17.19 3.13
CA ARG A 37 3.50 16.03 2.47
C ARG A 37 2.63 16.44 1.29
N VAL A 38 1.83 17.49 1.45
CA VAL A 38 0.98 18.04 0.38
C VAL A 38 1.85 18.53 -0.79
N GLU A 39 2.93 19.26 -0.51
CA GLU A 39 3.87 19.73 -1.55
C GLU A 39 4.54 18.58 -2.31
N LEU A 40 4.81 17.46 -1.63
CA LEU A 40 5.38 16.24 -2.22
C LEU A 40 4.34 15.34 -2.91
N GLY A 41 3.05 15.70 -2.88
CA GLY A 41 1.97 14.88 -3.44
C GLY A 41 1.61 13.66 -2.59
N ILE A 42 2.06 13.58 -1.34
CA ILE A 42 1.72 12.52 -0.39
C ILE A 42 0.35 12.85 0.21
N THR A 43 -0.69 12.39 -0.48
CA THR A 43 -2.09 12.55 -0.05
C THR A 43 -2.50 11.46 0.95
N ASP A 44 -3.60 11.68 1.67
CA ASP A 44 -4.19 10.68 2.57
C ASP A 44 -4.89 9.52 1.84
N SER A 45 -4.89 9.55 0.51
CA SER A 45 -5.36 8.47 -0.37
C SER A 45 -4.23 7.81 -1.16
N LEU A 46 -2.98 8.25 -1.01
CA LEU A 46 -1.85 7.67 -1.72
C LEU A 46 -1.52 6.30 -1.09
N LEU A 47 -1.67 5.23 -1.85
CA LEU A 47 -1.20 3.90 -1.44
C LEU A 47 0.16 3.61 -2.06
N ARG A 48 1.05 2.97 -1.30
CA ARG A 48 2.33 2.45 -1.81
C ARG A 48 2.30 0.93 -1.78
N LEU A 49 2.66 0.31 -2.90
CA LEU A 49 2.84 -1.13 -3.02
C LEU A 49 4.32 -1.46 -3.23
N SER A 50 4.84 -2.40 -2.46
CA SER A 50 6.10 -3.09 -2.73
C SER A 50 5.73 -4.49 -3.23
N VAL A 51 5.83 -4.71 -4.54
CA VAL A 51 5.46 -6.00 -5.15
C VAL A 51 6.58 -7.01 -4.92
N GLY A 52 6.21 -8.15 -4.34
CA GLY A 52 7.08 -9.28 -4.05
C GLY A 52 7.25 -10.23 -5.24
N LEU A 53 7.48 -11.51 -4.94
CA LEU A 53 7.78 -12.57 -5.89
C LEU A 53 6.68 -13.66 -5.94
N GLU A 54 5.50 -13.38 -5.41
CA GLU A 54 4.34 -14.27 -5.49
C GLU A 54 3.86 -14.46 -6.94
N ASP A 55 2.93 -15.42 -7.14
CA ASP A 55 2.32 -15.61 -8.44
C ASP A 55 1.57 -14.34 -8.88
N THR A 56 1.75 -13.97 -10.15
CA THR A 56 1.17 -12.74 -10.69
C THR A 56 -0.35 -12.75 -10.65
N GLU A 57 -0.99 -13.91 -10.86
CA GLU A 57 -2.45 -14.03 -10.82
C GLU A 57 -2.99 -13.89 -9.39
N ASP A 58 -2.26 -14.38 -8.39
CA ASP A 58 -2.62 -14.20 -6.98
C ASP A 58 -2.58 -12.73 -6.58
N LEU A 59 -1.55 -12.00 -7.03
CA LEU A 59 -1.40 -10.56 -6.77
C LEU A 59 -2.50 -9.74 -7.44
N ILE A 60 -2.81 -10.02 -8.71
CA ILE A 60 -3.89 -9.33 -9.44
C ILE A 60 -5.24 -9.62 -8.79
N THR A 61 -5.50 -10.89 -8.46
CA THR A 61 -6.76 -11.31 -7.81
C THR A 61 -6.94 -10.64 -6.45
N ASP A 62 -5.88 -10.54 -5.65
CA ASP A 62 -5.93 -9.88 -4.34
C ASP A 62 -6.21 -8.38 -4.44
N LEU A 63 -5.61 -7.70 -5.43
CA LEU A 63 -5.87 -6.29 -5.68
C LEU A 63 -7.29 -6.06 -6.19
N ASP A 64 -7.76 -6.86 -7.14
CA ASP A 64 -9.10 -6.73 -7.72
C ASP A 64 -10.20 -6.94 -6.66
N GLN A 65 -10.09 -8.00 -5.85
CA GLN A 65 -11.07 -8.23 -4.78
C GLN A 65 -11.05 -7.12 -3.72
N ALA A 66 -9.88 -6.62 -3.33
CA ALA A 66 -9.77 -5.56 -2.34
C ALA A 66 -10.28 -4.20 -2.87
N LEU A 67 -10.13 -3.95 -4.18
CA LEU A 67 -10.72 -2.79 -4.85
C LEU A 67 -12.24 -2.91 -4.90
N ASN A 68 -12.77 -4.05 -5.34
CA ASN A 68 -14.21 -4.29 -5.43
C ASN A 68 -14.92 -4.18 -4.07
N GLU A 69 -14.31 -4.58 -2.96
CA GLU A 69 -14.87 -4.37 -1.61
C GLU A 69 -14.82 -2.90 -1.13
N ALA A 70 -13.94 -2.08 -1.70
CA ALA A 70 -13.77 -0.68 -1.30
C ALA A 70 -14.76 0.28 -2.00
N PHE A 71 -15.39 -0.17 -3.09
CA PHE A 71 -16.42 0.53 -3.83
C PHE A 71 -17.82 0.12 -3.37
#